data_AF-A0A7X3ZDJ0-F1
#
_entry.id   AF-A0A7X3ZDJ0-F1
#
_cell.length_a   1.000
_cell.length_b   1.000
_cell.length_c   1.000
_cell.angle_alpha   90.00
_cell.angle_beta   90.00
_cell.angle_gamma   90.00
#
_symmetry.space_group_name_H-M   'P 1'
#
loop_
_entity.id
_entity.type
_entity.pdbx_description
1 polymer ?
#
loop_
_entity_poly.entity_id
_entity_poly.type
_entity_poly.pdbx_seq_one_letter_code
_entity_poly.pdbx_strand_id
1 'polypeptide(L)'
;MSRILAVLALALGLVGCGTEEEDKQILIEYVTKLKELDDKNRQIVETIEHLRKPLSEISEADLAKARQLINEYVAELQTFPRDLTYRELRVTHNLYVDKASQAIELSGDKGREMRREKSNVDIGVRHIEKFTKRHHNGMNVLWDRHKLPDFPLEWPQ
;
A
#
# COMPACT_ATOMS: atom_id res chain seq x y z
N MET A 1 53.85 2.23 41.40
CA MET A 1 53.72 2.80 40.04
C MET A 1 52.59 2.06 39.33
N SER A 2 51.41 2.66 39.31
CA SER A 2 50.21 2.04 38.77
C SER A 2 50.07 2.28 37.27
N ARG A 3 50.08 1.16 36.55
CA ARG A 3 49.17 0.76 35.46
C ARG A 3 49.11 1.63 34.20
N ILE A 4 49.65 1.00 33.16
CA ILE A 4 49.64 1.31 31.74
C ILE A 4 48.22 1.24 31.15
N LEU A 5 48.04 2.09 30.13
CA LEU A 5 46.98 2.30 29.14
C LEU A 5 46.09 1.12 28.67
N ALA A 6 44.91 1.58 28.21
CA ALA A 6 44.05 1.12 27.11
C ALA A 6 43.22 -0.15 27.39
N VAL A 7 41.93 -0.20 27.03
CA VAL A 7 41.40 -0.16 25.66
C VAL A 7 39.91 0.22 25.66
N LEU A 8 39.51 1.07 24.72
CA LEU A 8 38.12 1.27 24.30
C LEU A 8 37.50 -0.06 23.84
N ALA A 9 36.39 -0.46 24.43
CA ALA A 9 35.46 -1.38 23.79
C ALA A 9 34.25 -0.56 23.31
N LEU A 10 34.27 -0.21 22.01
CA LEU A 10 33.08 0.22 21.29
C LEU A 10 32.04 -0.91 21.38
N ALA A 11 30.97 -0.70 22.11
CA ALA A 11 29.73 -1.44 21.91
C ALA A 11 28.97 -0.86 20.71
N LEU A 12 29.58 -0.92 19.52
CA LEU A 12 28.87 -0.83 18.25
C LEU A 12 28.27 -2.22 17.98
N GLY A 13 27.15 -2.50 18.64
CA GLY A 13 26.48 -3.81 18.58
C GLY A 13 24.97 -3.75 18.45
N LEU A 14 24.38 -2.62 18.03
CA LEU A 14 22.93 -2.47 17.83
C LEU A 14 22.64 -1.63 16.58
N VAL A 15 22.97 -2.15 15.41
CA VAL A 15 22.37 -1.67 14.16
C VAL A 15 21.55 -2.82 13.62
N GLY A 16 20.27 -2.91 14.01
CA GLY A 16 19.31 -3.75 13.28
C GLY A 16 18.28 -4.57 14.06
N CYS A 17 18.15 -4.45 15.38
CA CYS A 17 16.96 -4.96 16.08
C CYS A 17 16.28 -3.80 16.80
N GLY A 18 15.20 -3.28 16.21
CA GLY A 18 14.27 -2.45 16.96
C GLY A 18 13.73 -3.23 18.15
N THR A 19 13.34 -2.55 19.21
CA THR A 19 12.67 -3.22 20.34
C THR A 19 11.24 -3.59 19.94
N GLU A 20 10.65 -4.60 20.59
CA GLU A 20 9.25 -4.99 20.33
C GLU A 20 8.27 -3.81 20.44
N GLU A 21 8.52 -2.89 21.38
CA GLU A 21 7.66 -1.71 21.56
C GLU A 21 7.88 -0.65 20.46
N GLU A 22 9.10 -0.54 19.94
CA GLU A 22 9.41 0.32 18.80
C GLU A 22 8.73 -0.18 17.52
N ASP A 23 8.85 -1.47 17.21
CA ASP A 23 8.20 -2.09 16.05
C ASP A 23 6.67 -1.94 16.12
N LYS A 24 6.10 -2.12 17.31
CA LYS A 24 4.68 -1.91 17.58
C LYS A 24 4.26 -0.46 17.33
N GLN A 25 5.01 0.51 17.82
CA GLN A 25 4.70 1.93 17.60
C GLN A 25 4.77 2.30 16.11
N ILE A 26 5.80 1.83 15.40
CA ILE A 26 5.92 2.02 13.95
C ILE A 26 4.72 1.41 13.21
N LEU A 27 4.28 0.22 13.61
CA LEU A 27 3.11 -0.42 13.01
C LEU A 27 1.83 0.41 13.22
N ILE A 28 1.60 0.91 14.43
CA ILE A 28 0.43 1.75 14.75
C ILE A 28 0.43 3.02 13.90
N GLU A 29 1.56 3.73 13.84
CA GLU A 29 1.69 4.95 13.05
C GLU A 29 1.47 4.68 11.56
N TYR A 30 2.09 3.62 11.04
CA TYR A 30 1.93 3.21 9.65
C TYR A 30 0.48 2.89 9.31
N VAL A 31 -0.18 2.06 10.13
CA VAL A 31 -1.58 1.68 9.92
C VAL A 31 -2.49 2.89 10.01
N THR A 32 -2.25 3.80 10.97
CA THR A 32 -3.00 5.05 11.11
C THR A 32 -2.88 5.91 9.86
N LYS A 33 -1.65 6.08 9.33
CA LYS A 33 -1.44 6.81 8.09
C LYS A 33 -2.11 6.11 6.89
N LEU A 34 -2.09 4.78 6.85
CA LEU A 34 -2.69 4.04 5.74
C LEU A 34 -4.21 4.24 5.64
N LYS A 35 -4.90 4.56 6.75
CA LYS A 35 -6.32 4.94 6.76
C LYS A 35 -6.64 6.20 5.97
N GLU A 36 -5.66 7.06 5.71
CA GLU A 36 -5.85 8.23 4.84
C GLU A 36 -6.29 7.83 3.43
N LEU A 37 -6.00 6.59 3.01
CA LEU A 37 -6.46 6.02 1.74
C LEU A 37 -7.92 5.51 1.75
N ASP A 38 -8.66 5.55 2.86
CA ASP A 38 -10.00 4.96 2.96
C ASP A 38 -11.00 5.55 1.96
N ASP A 39 -10.96 6.88 1.75
CA ASP A 39 -11.80 7.54 0.75
C ASP A 39 -11.44 7.11 -0.67
N LYS A 40 -10.14 6.93 -0.95
CA LYS A 40 -9.71 6.39 -2.24
C LYS A 40 -10.08 4.92 -2.41
N ASN A 41 -10.01 4.12 -1.36
CA ASN A 41 -10.48 2.72 -1.38
C ASN A 41 -11.97 2.66 -1.73
N ARG A 42 -12.79 3.58 -1.20
CA ARG A 42 -14.22 3.67 -1.56
C ARG A 42 -14.41 4.05 -3.03
N GLN A 43 -13.67 5.04 -3.52
CA GLN A 43 -13.70 5.43 -4.94
C GLN A 43 -13.26 4.29 -5.87
N ILE A 44 -12.31 3.45 -5.44
CA ILE A 44 -11.91 2.24 -6.18
C ILE A 44 -13.08 1.26 -6.29
N VAL A 45 -13.80 0.98 -5.19
CA VAL A 45 -15.00 0.12 -5.21
C VAL A 45 -16.09 0.69 -6.11
N GLU A 46 -16.42 1.98 -5.96
CA GLU A 46 -17.42 2.66 -6.79
C GLU A 46 -17.05 2.61 -8.27
N THR A 47 -15.76 2.80 -8.59
CA THR A 47 -15.25 2.71 -9.96
C THR A 47 -15.37 1.29 -10.51
N ILE A 48 -15.08 0.26 -9.71
CA ILE A 48 -15.26 -1.15 -10.11
C ILE A 48 -16.73 -1.42 -10.43
N GLU A 49 -17.66 -1.00 -9.56
CA GLU A 49 -19.09 -1.18 -9.80
C GLU A 49 -19.56 -0.42 -11.04
N HIS A 50 -19.09 0.81 -11.24
CA HIS A 50 -19.37 1.57 -12.45
C HIS A 50 -18.86 0.86 -13.70
N LEU A 51 -17.61 0.36 -13.69
CA LEU A 51 -17.02 -0.35 -14.83
C LEU A 51 -17.65 -1.73 -15.07
N ARG A 52 -18.48 -2.29 -14.19
CA ARG A 52 -19.25 -3.51 -14.49
C ARG A 52 -20.40 -3.27 -15.45
N LYS A 53 -20.84 -2.01 -15.64
CA LYS A 53 -21.95 -1.67 -16.52
C LYS A 53 -21.67 -2.04 -17.98
N PRO A 54 -22.74 -2.22 -18.79
CA PRO A 54 -22.61 -2.46 -20.23
C PRO A 54 -21.80 -1.37 -20.92
N LEU A 55 -21.12 -1.72 -22.01
CA LEU A 55 -20.29 -0.77 -22.77
C LEU A 55 -21.07 0.45 -23.26
N SER A 56 -22.38 0.30 -23.52
CA SER A 56 -23.28 1.40 -23.93
C SER A 56 -23.48 2.47 -22.85
N GLU A 57 -23.11 2.20 -21.60
CA GLU A 57 -23.23 3.11 -20.46
C GLU A 57 -21.87 3.66 -20.00
N ILE A 58 -20.78 3.33 -20.70
CA ILE A 58 -19.42 3.77 -20.36
C ILE A 58 -18.92 4.73 -21.43
N SER A 59 -18.49 5.91 -21.01
CA SER A 59 -17.87 6.91 -21.87
C SER A 59 -16.35 6.89 -21.77
N GLU A 60 -15.68 7.49 -22.76
CA GLU A 60 -14.23 7.71 -22.70
C GLU A 60 -13.83 8.55 -21.48
N ALA A 61 -14.69 9.49 -21.06
CA ALA A 61 -14.48 10.31 -19.88
C ALA A 61 -14.49 9.48 -18.58
N ASP A 62 -15.33 8.44 -18.50
CA ASP A 62 -15.34 7.53 -17.34
C ASP A 62 -14.04 6.73 -17.27
N LEU A 63 -13.54 6.26 -18.41
CA LEU A 63 -12.25 5.57 -18.49
C LEU A 63 -11.07 6.51 -18.18
N ALA A 64 -11.16 7.79 -18.55
CA ALA A 64 -10.15 8.79 -18.21
C ALA A 64 -10.12 9.06 -16.69
N LYS A 65 -11.30 9.23 -16.06
CA LYS A 65 -11.43 9.41 -14.61
C LYS A 65 -10.89 8.21 -13.83
N ALA A 66 -11.22 6.99 -14.25
CA ALA A 66 -10.71 5.78 -13.60
C ALA A 66 -9.17 5.69 -13.68
N ARG A 67 -8.56 6.05 -14.82
CA ARG A 67 -7.10 6.14 -14.93
C ARG A 67 -6.50 7.23 -14.05
N GLN A 68 -7.18 8.38 -13.94
CA GLN A 68 -6.75 9.43 -13.02
C GLN A 68 -6.77 8.93 -11.57
N LEU A 69 -7.85 8.26 -11.15
CA LEU A 69 -7.94 7.65 -9.83
C LEU A 69 -6.80 6.66 -9.56
N ILE A 70 -6.47 5.78 -10.53
CA ILE A 70 -5.33 4.85 -10.43
C ILE A 70 -4.02 5.62 -10.18
N ASN A 71 -3.75 6.66 -10.97
CA ASN A 71 -2.53 7.45 -10.83
C ASN A 71 -2.46 8.16 -9.47
N GLU A 72 -3.55 8.78 -9.04
CA GLU A 72 -3.60 9.48 -7.75
C GLU A 72 -3.44 8.51 -6.57
N TYR A 73 -4.06 7.34 -6.64
CA TYR A 73 -3.92 6.30 -5.62
C TYR A 73 -2.46 5.88 -5.47
N VAL A 74 -1.80 5.57 -6.60
CA VAL A 74 -0.40 5.15 -6.61
C VAL A 74 0.52 6.29 -6.14
N ALA A 75 0.27 7.53 -6.58
CA ALA A 75 1.06 8.68 -6.18
C ALA A 75 0.99 8.91 -4.66
N GLU A 76 -0.22 8.82 -4.07
CA GLU A 76 -0.38 8.96 -2.63
C GLU A 76 0.27 7.80 -1.87
N LEU A 77 0.11 6.57 -2.35
CA LEU A 77 0.78 5.40 -1.77
C LEU A 77 2.31 5.51 -1.80
N GLN A 78 2.88 6.14 -2.83
CA GLN A 78 4.32 6.36 -2.94
C GLN A 78 4.87 7.42 -1.96
N THR A 79 4.01 8.19 -1.27
CA THR A 79 4.42 9.12 -0.21
C THR A 79 4.76 8.41 1.11
N PHE A 80 4.47 7.11 1.23
CA PHE A 80 4.78 6.32 2.40
C PHE A 80 6.27 5.94 2.42
N PRO A 81 6.93 5.96 3.60
CA PRO A 81 8.35 5.66 3.71
C PRO A 81 8.64 4.19 3.37
N ARG A 82 9.64 3.97 2.51
CA ARG A 82 10.07 2.63 2.07
C ARG A 82 11.19 2.01 2.92
N ASP A 83 11.75 2.80 3.84
CA ASP A 83 12.93 2.52 4.65
C ASP A 83 12.60 2.31 6.14
N LEU A 84 11.38 1.84 6.44
CA LEU A 84 10.93 1.49 7.78
C LEU A 84 11.94 0.57 8.51
N THR A 85 12.22 0.86 9.79
CA THR A 85 13.14 0.07 10.61
C THR A 85 12.55 -1.30 10.96
N TYR A 86 11.23 -1.40 11.16
CA TYR A 86 10.52 -2.67 11.30
C TYR A 86 10.53 -3.46 9.99
N ARG A 87 11.35 -4.52 9.94
CA ARG A 87 11.66 -5.27 8.71
C ARG A 87 10.44 -5.90 8.05
N GLU A 88 9.59 -6.61 8.79
CA GLU A 88 8.43 -7.30 8.23
C GLU A 88 7.43 -6.33 7.63
N LEU A 89 7.19 -5.22 8.32
CA LEU A 89 6.37 -4.13 7.80
C LEU A 89 6.99 -3.52 6.54
N ARG A 90 8.29 -3.21 6.56
CA ARG A 90 9.02 -2.69 5.39
C ARG A 90 8.87 -3.59 4.16
N VAL A 91 9.10 -4.89 4.32
CA VAL A 91 9.02 -5.87 3.23
C VAL A 91 7.59 -5.93 2.68
N THR A 92 6.60 -5.98 3.57
CA THR A 92 5.18 -6.07 3.18
C THR A 92 4.73 -4.80 2.45
N HIS A 93 5.07 -3.63 2.98
CA HIS A 93 4.77 -2.34 2.36
C HIS A 93 5.46 -2.18 1.00
N ASN A 94 6.75 -2.49 0.89
CA ASN A 94 7.48 -2.34 -0.37
C ASN A 94 6.88 -3.24 -1.46
N LEU A 95 6.51 -4.48 -1.12
CA LEU A 95 5.81 -5.34 -2.06
C LEU A 95 4.45 -4.75 -2.48
N TYR A 96 3.70 -4.16 -1.53
CA TYR A 96 2.43 -3.52 -1.82
C TYR A 96 2.60 -2.34 -2.79
N VAL A 97 3.53 -1.42 -2.52
CA VAL A 97 3.84 -0.27 -3.40
C VAL A 97 4.22 -0.75 -4.80
N ASP A 98 5.13 -1.71 -4.90
CA ASP A 98 5.62 -2.20 -6.19
C ASP A 98 4.50 -2.85 -7.00
N LYS A 99 3.59 -3.59 -6.35
CA LYS A 99 2.47 -4.24 -7.02
C LYS A 99 1.35 -3.27 -7.38
N ALA A 100 0.91 -2.43 -6.45
CA ALA A 100 -0.12 -1.43 -6.73
C ALA A 100 0.31 -0.48 -7.87
N SER A 101 1.59 -0.12 -7.95
CA SER A 101 2.13 0.73 -9.03
C SER A 101 1.96 0.12 -10.43
N GLN A 102 1.87 -1.21 -10.55
CA GLN A 102 1.65 -1.88 -11.85
C GLN A 102 0.27 -1.56 -12.45
N ALA A 103 -0.69 -1.08 -11.65
CA ALA A 103 -2.00 -0.68 -12.13
C ALA A 103 -1.94 0.47 -13.18
N ILE A 104 -0.92 1.33 -13.10
CA ILE A 104 -0.71 2.41 -14.08
C ILE A 104 -0.44 1.82 -15.46
N GLU A 105 0.50 0.87 -15.55
CA GLU A 105 0.84 0.21 -16.81
C GLU A 105 -0.35 -0.59 -17.35
N LEU A 106 -1.01 -1.37 -16.49
CA LEU A 106 -2.16 -2.20 -16.86
C LEU A 106 -3.32 -1.38 -17.45
N SER A 107 -3.52 -0.15 -16.95
CA SER A 107 -4.58 0.75 -17.43
C SER A 107 -4.14 1.73 -18.51
N GLY A 108 -2.84 1.80 -18.82
CA GLY A 108 -2.23 2.86 -19.62
C GLY A 108 -2.50 2.82 -21.12
N ASP A 109 -2.89 1.67 -21.65
CA ASP A 109 -3.23 1.50 -23.06
C ASP A 109 -4.47 2.35 -23.45
N LYS A 110 -4.26 3.28 -24.41
CA LYS A 110 -5.26 4.24 -24.94
C LYS A 110 -5.28 4.24 -26.47
N GLY A 111 -6.30 4.86 -27.07
CA GLY A 111 -6.47 5.00 -28.52
C GLY A 111 -6.90 3.70 -29.21
N ARG A 112 -7.49 2.76 -28.45
CA ARG A 112 -7.94 1.46 -28.96
C ARG A 112 -9.46 1.41 -29.01
N GLU A 113 -9.98 0.29 -29.51
CA GLU A 113 -11.40 -0.04 -29.39
C GLU A 113 -11.86 0.11 -27.93
N MET A 114 -12.96 0.84 -27.72
CA MET A 114 -13.52 1.18 -26.40
C MET A 114 -13.66 -0.02 -25.45
N ARG A 115 -14.03 -1.20 -26.00
CA ARG A 115 -14.13 -2.44 -25.23
C ARG A 115 -12.79 -2.85 -24.60
N ARG A 116 -11.69 -2.74 -25.35
CA ARG A 116 -10.35 -3.08 -24.88
C ARG A 116 -9.87 -2.09 -23.83
N GLU A 117 -10.11 -0.80 -24.07
CA GLU A 117 -9.77 0.23 -23.10
C GLU A 117 -10.50 0.02 -21.77
N LYS A 118 -11.82 -0.22 -21.81
CA LYS A 118 -12.60 -0.54 -20.62
C LYS A 118 -12.04 -1.75 -19.88
N SER A 119 -11.66 -2.81 -20.60
CA SER A 119 -11.07 -4.01 -20.00
C SER A 119 -9.75 -3.72 -19.30
N ASN A 120 -8.86 -2.93 -19.93
CA ASN A 120 -7.56 -2.58 -19.37
C ASN A 120 -7.69 -1.72 -18.10
N VAL A 121 -8.59 -0.74 -18.13
CA VAL A 121 -8.89 0.10 -16.96
C VAL A 121 -9.50 -0.73 -15.83
N ASP A 122 -10.46 -1.61 -16.10
CA ASP A 122 -11.05 -2.51 -15.10
C ASP A 122 -9.97 -3.42 -14.46
N ILE A 123 -9.05 -3.96 -15.26
CA ILE A 123 -7.90 -4.72 -14.76
C ILE A 123 -7.05 -3.85 -13.81
N GLY A 124 -6.73 -2.61 -14.18
CA GLY A 124 -5.94 -1.71 -13.35
C GLY A 124 -6.61 -1.41 -11.99
N VAL A 125 -7.90 -1.05 -11.98
CA VAL A 125 -8.63 -0.74 -10.74
C VAL A 125 -8.75 -1.98 -9.83
N ARG A 126 -9.06 -3.15 -10.40
CA ARG A 126 -9.12 -4.42 -9.65
C ARG A 126 -7.75 -4.88 -9.15
N HIS A 127 -6.67 -4.50 -9.84
CA HIS A 127 -5.32 -4.77 -9.38
C HIS A 127 -5.03 -4.04 -8.07
N ILE A 128 -5.41 -2.75 -7.97
CA ILE A 128 -5.32 -1.99 -6.72
C ILE A 128 -6.12 -2.69 -5.63
N GLU A 129 -7.42 -2.94 -5.83
CA GLU A 129 -8.27 -3.64 -4.86
C GLU A 129 -7.61 -4.93 -4.32
N LYS A 130 -7.14 -5.79 -5.22
CA LYS A 130 -6.53 -7.07 -4.86
C LYS A 130 -5.33 -6.89 -3.95
N PHE A 131 -4.42 -5.96 -4.29
CA PHE A 131 -3.19 -5.78 -3.54
C PHE A 131 -3.39 -4.98 -2.26
N THR A 132 -4.33 -4.04 -2.22
CA THR A 132 -4.73 -3.35 -0.98
C THR A 132 -5.33 -4.33 0.03
N LYS A 133 -6.29 -5.17 -0.39
CA LYS A 133 -6.86 -6.23 0.48
C LYS A 133 -5.79 -7.18 1.01
N ARG A 134 -4.86 -7.61 0.15
CA ARG A 134 -3.74 -8.47 0.55
C ARG A 134 -2.83 -7.78 1.56
N HIS A 135 -2.56 -6.49 1.36
CA HIS A 135 -1.74 -5.69 2.26
C HIS A 135 -2.41 -5.49 3.62
N HIS A 136 -3.71 -5.18 3.65
CA HIS A 136 -4.50 -5.10 4.89
C HIS A 136 -4.44 -6.41 5.68
N ASN A 137 -4.59 -7.56 5.01
CA ASN A 137 -4.42 -8.87 5.67
C ASN A 137 -3.01 -9.07 6.23
N GLY A 138 -1.98 -8.62 5.51
CA GLY A 138 -0.60 -8.63 6.00
C GLY A 138 -0.42 -7.75 7.25
N MET A 139 -1.03 -6.58 7.26
CA MET A 139 -1.02 -5.68 8.43
C MET A 139 -1.77 -6.30 9.61
N ASN A 140 -2.89 -6.98 9.38
CA ASN A 140 -3.62 -7.68 10.44
C ASN A 140 -2.76 -8.78 11.10
N VAL A 141 -1.98 -9.54 10.31
CA VAL A 141 -1.05 -10.54 10.86
C VAL A 141 0.02 -9.91 11.75
N LEU A 142 0.55 -8.74 11.37
CA LEU A 142 1.50 -8.01 12.21
C LEU A 142 0.83 -7.41 13.45
N TRP A 143 -0.41 -6.93 13.31
CA TRP A 143 -1.23 -6.39 14.40
C TRP A 143 -1.51 -7.44 15.48
N ASP A 144 -1.94 -8.62 15.05
CA ASP A 144 -2.19 -9.79 15.91
C ASP A 144 -0.93 -10.24 16.64
N ARG A 145 0.23 -10.21 15.96
CA ARG A 145 1.54 -10.56 16.57
C ARG A 145 1.86 -9.68 17.78
N HIS A 146 1.55 -8.39 17.69
CA HIS A 146 1.73 -7.43 18.80
C HIS A 146 0.52 -7.39 19.77
N LYS A 147 -0.48 -8.26 19.59
CA LYS A 147 -1.69 -8.35 20.42
C LYS A 147 -2.44 -7.02 20.53
N LEU A 148 -2.43 -6.23 19.47
CA LEU A 148 -3.14 -4.96 19.41
C LEU A 148 -4.65 -5.22 19.21
N PRO A 149 -5.54 -4.51 19.93
CA PRO A 149 -6.98 -4.66 19.74
C PRO A 149 -7.46 -3.95 18.46
N ASP A 150 -8.66 -4.30 18.01
CA ASP A 150 -9.45 -3.55 17.02
C ASP A 150 -8.68 -3.12 15.76
N PHE A 151 -8.31 -4.10 14.92
CA PHE A 151 -7.58 -3.82 13.68
C PHE A 151 -8.36 -2.84 12.78
N PRO A 152 -7.79 -1.67 12.41
CA PRO A 152 -8.59 -0.56 11.95
C PRO A 152 -8.68 -0.41 10.43
N LEU A 153 -8.06 -1.31 9.66
CA LEU A 153 -8.05 -1.27 8.19
C LEU A 153 -9.08 -2.25 7.63
N GLU A 154 -10.18 -1.70 7.13
CA GLU A 154 -11.25 -2.48 6.51
C GLU A 154 -11.36 -2.12 5.04
N TRP A 155 -11.70 -3.11 4.21
CA TRP A 155 -12.04 -2.82 2.82
C TRP A 155 -13.51 -2.39 2.73
N PRO A 156 -13.82 -1.26 2.08
CA PRO A 156 -15.20 -0.80 1.92
C PRO A 156 -16.04 -1.82 1.15
N GLN A 157 -17.29 -2.01 1.58
CA GLN A 157 -18.26 -2.90 0.94
C GLN A 157 -18.93 -2.25 -0.27
#